data_AF-A0A2K4ZL09-F1
#
_entry.id   AF-A0A2K4ZL09-F1
#
_cell.length_a   1.000
_cell.length_b   1.000
_cell.length_c   1.000
_cell.angle_alpha   90.00
_cell.angle_beta   90.00
_cell.angle_gamma   90.00
#
_symmetry.space_group_name_H-M   'P 1'
#
loop_
_entity.id
_entity.type
_entity.pdbx_description
1 polymer ?
#
loop_
_entity_poly.entity_id
_entity_poly.type
_entity_poly.pdbx_seq_one_letter_code
_entity_poly.pdbx_strand_id
1 'polypeptide(L)'
;MDNSYALTEIQSKYQNCNLLIPAATSVQINPFYKCTVMEVVADTSENSGDIFKVGNIKTGEDRNGKAIYADVFSPAKPLLMKLATAAGVQFHPEYTTVFRENANTYVGKAYGALRLPDGTFKTHAETKRICLDDEESKYRLEFMDKSIMGIHDWRAAKAAADMFKGEWREDPEKRDKWNKPEKYYVIADCDREKYIERSILVNMTLLRKTASEKAQTGAILRVIRALLGIKGTYQLNELKKPFAVPTVTFSPDYSDATVRQAMLQQGMNSMGNMFGAAAAPPAISSMGIFEDAVHEAFDPEENLSNPAFTSEQSTEDDDIQEQYQQAPPQETSERREPPAQQTETPREESSGYFCDECGAEINERVYGYSLNKFGRPLCMKCQKGAGK
;
A
#
# COMPACT_ATOMS: atom_id res chain seq x y z
N MET A 1 -30.97 -17.97 20.28
CA MET A 1 -30.44 -16.89 21.13
C MET A 1 -29.94 -15.78 20.23
N ASP A 2 -29.95 -14.55 20.71
CA ASP A 2 -30.21 -13.39 19.88
C ASP A 2 -28.99 -12.84 19.12
N ASN A 3 -29.02 -12.91 17.79
CA ASN A 3 -27.96 -12.35 16.93
C ASN A 3 -28.13 -10.84 16.64
N SER A 4 -29.05 -10.16 17.34
CA SER A 4 -29.15 -8.70 17.35
C SER A 4 -27.97 -8.03 18.08
N TYR A 5 -27.31 -8.75 18.99
CA TYR A 5 -26.20 -8.23 19.79
C TYR A 5 -24.92 -7.96 19.00
N ALA A 6 -24.62 -8.72 17.93
CA ALA A 6 -23.30 -8.67 17.29
C ALA A 6 -22.97 -7.30 16.67
N LEU A 7 -23.94 -6.62 16.02
CA LEU A 7 -23.71 -5.30 15.41
C LEU A 7 -23.67 -4.18 16.45
N THR A 8 -24.48 -4.26 17.52
CA THR A 8 -24.42 -3.31 18.64
C THR A 8 -23.15 -3.51 19.48
N GLU A 9 -22.68 -4.74 19.66
CA GLU A 9 -21.35 -5.02 20.23
C GLU A 9 -20.23 -4.48 19.35
N ILE A 10 -20.27 -4.65 18.03
CA ILE A 10 -19.30 -4.04 17.11
C ILE A 10 -19.35 -2.51 17.23
N GLN A 11 -20.53 -1.89 17.25
CA GLN A 11 -20.66 -0.44 17.40
C GLN A 11 -20.19 0.08 18.76
N SER A 12 -20.41 -0.65 19.87
CA SER A 12 -19.93 -0.25 21.20
C SER A 12 -18.44 -0.54 21.40
N LYS A 13 -17.93 -1.66 20.90
CA LYS A 13 -16.51 -2.07 20.98
C LYS A 13 -15.62 -1.21 20.08
N TYR A 14 -16.13 -0.81 18.92
CA TYR A 14 -15.44 0.06 17.96
C TYR A 14 -15.95 1.50 17.94
N GLN A 15 -16.59 1.96 19.02
CA GLN A 15 -17.12 3.34 19.14
C GLN A 15 -16.04 4.43 18.97
N ASN A 16 -14.77 4.07 19.17
CA ASN A 16 -13.60 4.91 18.96
C ASN A 16 -13.00 4.84 17.55
N CYS A 17 -13.62 4.13 16.60
CA CYS A 17 -13.10 3.90 15.24
C CYS A 17 -13.91 4.66 14.18
N ASN A 18 -13.29 4.91 13.03
CA ASN A 18 -13.97 5.39 11.83
C ASN A 18 -14.57 4.18 11.08
N LEU A 19 -15.87 3.89 11.26
CA LEU A 19 -16.52 2.74 10.63
C LEU A 19 -16.74 2.96 9.12
N LEU A 20 -16.37 1.98 8.29
CA LEU A 20 -16.30 2.12 6.82
C LEU A 20 -17.41 1.44 6.01
N ILE A 21 -18.54 1.12 6.65
CA ILE A 21 -19.70 0.55 5.96
C ILE A 21 -20.92 1.46 6.14
N PRO A 22 -21.65 1.83 5.06
CA PRO A 22 -22.97 2.43 5.19
C PRO A 22 -23.88 1.43 5.90
N ALA A 23 -24.37 1.78 7.09
CA ALA A 23 -24.96 0.87 8.07
C ALA A 23 -26.01 -0.10 7.50
N ALA A 24 -25.55 -1.29 7.09
CA ALA A 24 -26.39 -2.41 6.71
C ALA A 24 -26.73 -3.20 7.99
N THR A 25 -27.92 -2.98 8.53
CA THR A 25 -28.45 -3.70 9.68
C THR A 25 -28.87 -5.11 9.26
N SER A 26 -27.91 -5.99 8.94
CA SER A 26 -28.17 -7.40 8.65
C SER A 26 -28.03 -8.23 9.93
N VAL A 27 -29.16 -8.69 10.46
CA VAL A 27 -29.25 -9.56 11.64
C VAL A 27 -29.12 -11.03 11.21
N GLN A 28 -28.49 -11.83 12.06
CA GLN A 28 -28.33 -13.29 11.94
C GLN A 28 -27.41 -13.79 10.81
N ILE A 29 -26.10 -13.61 11.03
CA ILE A 29 -25.07 -14.26 10.22
C ILE A 29 -25.03 -15.76 10.61
N ASN A 30 -25.43 -16.60 9.66
CA ASN A 30 -25.52 -18.07 9.66
C ASN A 30 -24.26 -18.78 10.26
N PRO A 31 -24.33 -19.95 10.96
CA PRO A 31 -23.18 -20.62 11.63
C PRO A 31 -21.97 -20.99 10.75
N PHE A 32 -22.06 -20.75 9.45
CA PHE A 32 -21.02 -20.96 8.45
C PHE A 32 -20.15 -19.71 8.19
N TYR A 33 -20.56 -18.53 8.69
CA TYR A 33 -19.94 -17.25 8.36
C TYR A 33 -19.63 -16.42 9.61
N LYS A 34 -18.40 -15.92 9.69
CA LYS A 34 -17.91 -15.06 10.77
C LYS A 34 -17.67 -13.65 10.23
N CYS A 35 -18.19 -12.64 10.93
CA CYS A 35 -17.77 -11.26 10.67
C CYS A 35 -16.40 -11.01 11.32
N THR A 36 -15.44 -10.58 10.51
CA THR A 36 -14.08 -10.22 10.90
C THR A 36 -13.91 -8.73 10.66
N VAL A 37 -13.49 -7.97 11.67
CA VAL A 37 -13.20 -6.54 11.52
C VAL A 37 -11.69 -6.36 11.35
N MET A 38 -11.28 -5.80 10.21
CA MET A 38 -9.90 -5.36 10.00
C MET A 38 -9.78 -3.89 10.41
N GLU A 39 -8.82 -3.60 11.28
CA GLU A 39 -8.48 -2.23 11.66
C GLU A 39 -7.33 -1.71 10.78
N VAL A 40 -7.52 -0.53 10.19
CA VAL A 40 -6.48 0.16 9.40
C VAL A 40 -6.16 1.50 10.05
N VAL A 41 -4.96 1.63 10.59
CA VAL A 41 -4.46 2.89 11.16
C VAL A 41 -3.90 3.77 10.04
N ALA A 42 -4.27 5.05 10.03
CA ALA A 42 -3.64 6.05 9.16
C ALA A 42 -2.34 6.56 9.79
N ASP A 43 -1.24 6.55 9.04
CA ASP A 43 0.01 7.13 9.52
C ASP A 43 -0.03 8.66 9.40
N THR A 44 -0.12 9.34 10.55
CA THR A 44 -0.22 10.80 10.64
C THR A 44 1.13 11.53 10.67
N SER A 45 2.26 10.86 10.40
CA SER A 45 3.58 11.50 10.33
C SER A 45 3.74 12.37 9.08
N GLU A 46 4.59 13.40 9.13
CA GLU A 46 4.83 14.32 7.99
C GLU A 46 5.37 13.59 6.73
N ASN A 47 5.96 12.40 6.89
CA ASN A 47 6.65 11.66 5.81
C ASN A 47 5.83 10.49 5.22
N SER A 48 4.69 10.11 5.83
CA SER A 48 3.98 8.88 5.45
C SER A 48 3.35 8.92 4.05
N GLY A 49 2.93 10.11 3.62
CA GLY A 49 2.11 10.29 2.43
C GLY A 49 0.71 9.66 2.52
N ASP A 50 0.25 9.18 3.69
CA ASP A 50 -1.10 8.63 3.90
C ASP A 50 -2.17 9.73 3.90
N ILE A 51 -1.81 10.94 4.31
CA ILE A 51 -2.69 12.11 4.42
C ILE A 51 -2.02 13.35 3.85
N PHE A 52 -2.82 14.33 3.39
CA PHE A 52 -2.32 15.64 2.96
C PHE A 52 -3.21 16.76 3.51
N LYS A 53 -2.61 17.90 3.87
CA LYS A 53 -3.34 19.09 4.33
C LYS A 53 -4.10 19.72 3.15
N VAL A 54 -5.37 20.07 3.37
CA VAL A 54 -6.26 20.68 2.37
C VAL A 54 -6.59 22.14 2.70
N GLY A 55 -6.61 22.48 3.98
CA GLY A 55 -6.91 23.83 4.45
C GLY A 55 -7.12 23.86 5.95
N ASN A 56 -7.77 24.92 6.44
CA ASN A 56 -8.04 25.14 7.85
C ASN A 56 -9.56 25.38 8.03
N ILE A 57 -10.16 24.82 9.07
CA ILE A 57 -11.56 25.08 9.45
C ILE A 57 -11.62 25.85 10.77
N LYS A 58 -12.53 26.82 10.89
CA LYS A 58 -12.79 27.50 12.16
C LYS A 58 -13.44 26.51 13.14
N THR A 59 -12.72 26.11 14.17
CA THR A 59 -13.18 25.16 15.20
C THR A 59 -13.78 25.86 16.43
N GLY A 60 -13.54 27.16 16.60
CA GLY A 60 -14.13 27.94 17.68
C GLY A 60 -13.68 29.39 17.68
N GLU A 61 -13.93 30.05 18.80
CA GLU A 61 -13.42 31.38 19.14
C GLU A 61 -12.78 31.32 20.52
N ASP A 62 -11.63 31.99 20.66
CA ASP A 62 -10.94 32.14 21.93
C ASP A 62 -11.70 33.09 22.87
N ARG A 63 -11.34 33.15 24.15
CA ARG A 63 -11.97 34.06 25.14
C ARG A 63 -11.97 35.54 24.75
N ASN A 64 -11.08 35.92 23.83
CA ASN A 64 -10.97 37.28 23.27
C ASN A 64 -11.68 37.44 21.90
N GLY A 65 -12.58 36.51 21.51
CA GLY A 65 -13.31 36.55 20.24
C GLY A 65 -12.48 36.25 18.98
N LYS A 66 -11.21 35.87 19.13
CA LYS A 66 -10.35 35.52 17.99
C LYS A 66 -10.67 34.12 17.49
N ALA A 67 -10.97 33.98 16.20
CA ALA A 67 -11.28 32.70 15.58
C ALA A 67 -10.09 31.72 15.70
N ILE A 68 -10.36 30.55 16.29
CA ILE A 68 -9.42 29.43 16.36
C ILE A 68 -9.65 28.56 15.12
N TYR A 69 -8.56 28.31 14.39
CA TYR A 69 -8.56 27.46 13.21
C TYR A 69 -7.83 26.15 13.49
N ALA A 70 -8.39 25.03 13.04
CA ALA A 70 -7.75 23.72 13.06
C ALA A 70 -7.41 23.27 11.64
N ASP A 71 -6.26 22.62 11.50
CA ASP A 71 -5.82 22.02 10.24
C ASP A 71 -6.70 20.84 9.83
N VAL A 72 -7.00 20.79 8.54
CA VAL A 72 -7.86 19.78 7.92
C VAL A 72 -7.08 19.01 6.85
N PHE A 73 -7.19 17.69 6.92
CA PHE A 73 -6.44 16.73 6.11
C PHE A 73 -7.38 15.88 5.26
N SER A 74 -6.90 15.32 4.16
CA SER A 74 -7.66 14.35 3.34
C SER A 74 -6.84 13.07 3.12
N PRO A 75 -7.49 11.88 3.07
CA PRO A 75 -6.82 10.63 2.71
C PRO A 75 -6.17 10.71 1.33
N ALA A 76 -4.88 10.41 1.27
CA ALA A 76 -4.09 10.32 0.05
C ALA A 76 -4.21 8.94 -0.62
N LYS A 77 -3.53 8.76 -1.76
CA LYS A 77 -3.50 7.48 -2.49
C LYS A 77 -3.11 6.29 -1.61
N PRO A 78 -2.05 6.32 -0.78
CA PRO A 78 -1.60 5.15 -0.02
C PRO A 78 -2.66 4.66 0.98
N LEU A 79 -3.20 5.55 1.83
CA LEU A 79 -4.25 5.21 2.78
C LEU A 79 -5.50 4.67 2.08
N LEU A 80 -5.96 5.32 1.01
CA LEU A 80 -7.14 4.87 0.25
C LEU A 80 -6.95 3.47 -0.37
N MET A 81 -5.75 3.14 -0.84
CA MET A 81 -5.44 1.80 -1.33
C MET A 81 -5.40 0.78 -0.18
N LYS A 82 -4.80 1.09 0.98
CA LYS A 82 -4.85 0.23 2.17
C LYS A 82 -6.29 -0.10 2.58
N LEU A 83 -7.16 0.91 2.62
CA LEU A 83 -8.58 0.74 2.94
C LEU A 83 -9.33 -0.09 1.88
N ALA A 84 -9.07 0.14 0.59
CA ALA A 84 -9.66 -0.64 -0.49
C ALA A 84 -9.26 -2.12 -0.44
N THR A 85 -7.99 -2.41 -0.16
CA THR A 85 -7.49 -3.78 0.02
C THR A 85 -8.12 -4.46 1.24
N ALA A 86 -8.15 -3.79 2.40
CA ALA A 86 -8.78 -4.32 3.62
C ALA A 86 -10.28 -4.59 3.45
N ALA A 87 -10.97 -3.79 2.62
CA ALA A 87 -12.39 -3.97 2.30
C ALA A 87 -12.65 -5.00 1.18
N GLY A 88 -11.62 -5.51 0.51
CA GLY A 88 -11.78 -6.41 -0.63
C GLY A 88 -12.45 -5.74 -1.84
N VAL A 89 -12.20 -4.44 -2.06
CA VAL A 89 -12.68 -3.73 -3.26
C VAL A 89 -11.99 -4.30 -4.49
N GLN A 90 -12.78 -4.77 -5.44
CA GLN A 90 -12.30 -5.29 -6.73
C GLN A 90 -12.64 -4.30 -7.86
N PHE A 91 -11.71 -4.12 -8.80
CA PHE A 91 -11.91 -3.30 -9.99
C PHE A 91 -12.06 -4.17 -11.22
N HIS A 92 -13.01 -3.83 -12.10
CA HIS A 92 -13.15 -4.54 -13.37
C HIS A 92 -11.95 -4.22 -14.27
N PRO A 93 -11.17 -5.21 -14.75
CA PRO A 93 -9.93 -4.95 -15.48
C PRO A 93 -10.18 -4.17 -16.79
N GLU A 94 -11.17 -4.59 -17.59
CA GLU A 94 -11.44 -3.99 -18.91
C GLU A 94 -12.11 -2.60 -18.84
N TYR A 95 -13.03 -2.38 -17.89
CA TYR A 95 -13.74 -1.10 -17.77
C TYR A 95 -12.99 -0.04 -16.93
N THR A 96 -11.94 -0.42 -16.20
CA THR A 96 -11.12 0.52 -15.38
C THR A 96 -9.94 1.07 -16.19
N THR A 97 -10.26 1.76 -17.28
CA THR A 97 -9.31 2.21 -18.31
C THR A 97 -9.28 3.73 -18.49
N VAL A 98 -8.31 4.20 -19.26
CA VAL A 98 -8.22 5.60 -19.71
C VAL A 98 -8.41 5.63 -21.21
N PHE A 99 -9.21 6.59 -21.68
CA PHE A 99 -9.28 6.93 -23.09
C PHE A 99 -9.00 8.43 -23.26
N ARG A 100 -8.54 8.79 -24.46
CA ARG A 100 -8.34 10.17 -24.87
C ARG A 100 -9.59 10.62 -25.61
N GLU A 101 -10.22 11.66 -25.12
CA GLU A 101 -11.47 12.20 -25.69
C GLU A 101 -11.14 13.15 -26.84
N ASN A 102 -10.19 14.05 -26.61
CA ASN A 102 -9.66 15.01 -27.58
C ASN A 102 -8.14 15.08 -27.46
N ALA A 103 -7.47 15.76 -28.40
CA ALA A 103 -6.01 15.98 -28.36
C ALA A 103 -5.51 16.44 -26.96
N ASN A 104 -6.25 17.33 -26.30
CA ASN A 104 -5.87 17.89 -25.01
C ASN A 104 -6.68 17.34 -23.81
N THR A 105 -7.47 16.26 -23.98
CA THR A 105 -8.39 15.80 -22.93
C THR A 105 -8.28 14.29 -22.67
N TYR A 106 -7.96 13.93 -21.42
CA TYR A 106 -7.87 12.55 -20.93
C TYR A 106 -9.04 12.26 -19.99
N VAL A 107 -9.70 11.11 -20.17
CA VAL A 107 -10.79 10.67 -19.30
C VAL A 107 -10.46 9.28 -18.74
N GLY A 108 -10.24 9.22 -17.44
CA GLY A 108 -10.16 7.97 -16.70
C GLY A 108 -11.55 7.50 -16.30
N LYS A 109 -11.84 6.22 -16.51
CA LYS A 109 -13.02 5.50 -16.01
C LYS A 109 -12.56 4.46 -14.98
N ALA A 110 -13.36 4.26 -13.94
CA ALA A 110 -13.14 3.20 -12.98
C ALA A 110 -14.48 2.56 -12.59
N TYR A 111 -14.50 1.23 -12.52
CA TYR A 111 -15.66 0.44 -12.12
C TYR A 111 -15.21 -0.49 -11.00
N GLY A 112 -15.71 -0.24 -9.79
CA GLY A 112 -15.38 -1.01 -8.59
C GLY A 112 -16.59 -1.68 -7.98
N ALA A 113 -16.36 -2.82 -7.34
CA ALA A 113 -17.33 -3.57 -6.56
C ALA A 113 -16.78 -3.82 -5.15
N LEU A 114 -17.67 -3.74 -4.16
CA LEU A 114 -17.44 -4.08 -2.76
C LEU A 114 -18.49 -5.12 -2.35
N ARG A 115 -18.06 -6.24 -1.76
CA ARG A 115 -18.99 -7.22 -1.19
C ARG A 115 -19.42 -6.76 0.20
N LEU A 116 -20.72 -6.67 0.43
CA LEU A 116 -21.31 -6.28 1.71
C LEU A 116 -21.45 -7.48 2.67
N PRO A 117 -21.63 -7.26 3.98
CA PRO A 117 -21.77 -8.33 4.97
C PRO A 117 -22.99 -9.24 4.77
N ASP A 118 -24.02 -8.76 4.08
CA ASP A 118 -25.20 -9.54 3.66
C ASP A 118 -24.92 -10.47 2.46
N GLY A 119 -23.69 -10.44 1.93
CA GLY A 119 -23.25 -11.23 0.78
C GLY A 119 -23.52 -10.57 -0.57
N THR A 120 -24.25 -9.44 -0.62
CA THR A 120 -24.55 -8.68 -1.85
C THR A 120 -23.34 -7.88 -2.34
N PHE A 121 -23.42 -7.33 -3.56
CA PHE A 121 -22.38 -6.47 -4.11
C PHE A 121 -22.87 -5.03 -4.25
N LYS A 122 -22.18 -4.10 -3.60
CA LYS A 122 -22.29 -2.66 -3.88
C LYS A 122 -21.31 -2.32 -5.01
N THR A 123 -21.82 -1.91 -6.16
CA THR A 123 -21.00 -1.45 -7.29
C THR A 123 -21.01 0.07 -7.38
N HIS A 124 -19.95 0.66 -7.92
CA HIS A 124 -19.90 2.08 -8.27
C HIS A 124 -18.98 2.31 -9.47
N ALA A 125 -19.47 3.11 -10.41
CA ALA A 125 -18.71 3.60 -11.56
C ALA A 125 -18.41 5.09 -11.34
N GLU A 126 -17.22 5.55 -11.71
CA GLU A 126 -16.87 6.97 -11.62
C GLU A 126 -15.83 7.35 -12.67
N THR A 127 -15.79 8.63 -13.02
CA THR A 127 -14.90 9.17 -14.04
C THR A 127 -14.05 10.31 -13.52
N LYS A 128 -12.95 10.61 -14.21
CA LYS A 128 -12.17 11.83 -14.03
C LYS A 128 -11.66 12.32 -15.38
N ARG A 129 -12.17 13.46 -15.83
CA ARG A 129 -11.62 14.24 -16.94
C ARG A 129 -10.44 15.09 -16.45
N ILE A 130 -9.38 15.17 -17.25
CA ILE A 130 -8.29 16.14 -17.14
C ILE A 130 -8.16 16.80 -18.52
N CYS A 131 -8.41 18.10 -18.59
CA CYS A 131 -8.14 18.92 -19.76
C CYS A 131 -6.80 19.63 -19.57
N LEU A 132 -5.90 19.51 -20.53
CA LEU A 132 -4.58 20.13 -20.48
C LEU A 132 -4.67 21.65 -20.59
N ASP A 133 -5.63 22.18 -21.36
CA ASP A 133 -5.75 23.62 -21.61
C ASP A 133 -6.35 24.34 -20.38
N ASP A 134 -7.26 23.68 -19.65
CA ASP A 134 -7.80 24.15 -18.37
C ASP A 134 -6.70 24.18 -17.28
N GLU A 135 -5.89 23.11 -17.19
CA GLU A 135 -4.77 23.05 -16.23
C GLU A 135 -3.64 24.02 -16.62
N GLU A 136 -3.38 24.27 -17.90
CA GLU A 136 -2.44 25.32 -18.34
C GLU A 136 -2.91 26.70 -17.89
N SER A 137 -4.20 27.01 -18.10
CA SER A 137 -4.81 28.28 -17.70
C SER A 137 -4.74 28.48 -16.18
N LYS A 138 -4.95 27.40 -15.42
CA LYS A 138 -4.80 27.38 -13.97
C LYS A 138 -3.35 27.57 -13.51
N TYR A 139 -2.37 26.90 -14.12
CA TYR A 139 -0.95 27.13 -13.83
C TYR A 139 -0.53 28.56 -14.16
N ARG A 140 -1.03 29.14 -15.26
CA ARG A 140 -0.77 30.53 -15.65
C ARG A 140 -1.22 31.51 -14.57
N LEU A 141 -2.44 31.35 -14.05
CA LEU A 141 -2.94 32.14 -12.92
C LEU A 141 -2.10 31.93 -11.65
N GLU A 142 -1.82 30.67 -11.29
CA GLU A 142 -1.04 30.33 -10.09
C GLU A 142 0.38 30.93 -10.10
N PHE A 143 1.07 30.91 -11.25
CA PHE A 143 2.41 31.49 -11.37
C PHE A 143 2.38 33.01 -11.55
N MET A 144 1.31 33.58 -12.15
CA MET A 144 1.09 35.02 -12.16
C MET A 144 0.94 35.56 -10.73
N ASP A 145 0.06 34.96 -9.92
CA ASP A 145 -0.15 35.36 -8.52
C ASP A 145 1.13 35.24 -7.69
N LYS A 146 1.85 34.10 -7.79
CA LYS A 146 3.16 33.91 -7.12
C LYS A 146 4.21 34.93 -7.55
N SER A 147 4.19 35.37 -8.81
CA SER A 147 5.14 36.37 -9.30
C SER A 147 4.88 37.77 -8.76
N ILE A 148 3.63 38.06 -8.35
CA ILE A 148 3.20 39.35 -7.78
C ILE A 148 3.32 39.33 -6.24
N MET A 149 2.78 38.30 -5.60
CA MET A 149 2.75 38.16 -4.14
C MET A 149 4.09 37.68 -3.57
N GLY A 150 4.90 37.00 -4.38
CA GLY A 150 6.16 36.40 -3.98
C GLY A 150 6.06 34.90 -3.69
N ILE A 151 7.22 34.23 -3.76
CA ILE A 151 7.37 32.79 -3.56
C ILE A 151 7.75 32.54 -2.10
N HIS A 152 6.80 32.04 -1.30
CA HIS A 152 7.00 31.73 0.12
C HIS A 152 7.69 30.38 0.39
N ASP A 153 7.54 29.38 -0.49
CA ASP A 153 8.25 28.10 -0.33
C ASP A 153 9.76 28.30 -0.50
N TRP A 154 10.54 28.05 0.55
CA TRP A 154 11.99 28.27 0.58
C TRP A 154 12.74 27.60 -0.57
N ARG A 155 12.35 26.37 -0.95
CA ARG A 155 13.03 25.61 -2.01
C ARG A 155 12.75 26.20 -3.38
N ALA A 156 11.50 26.56 -3.67
CA ALA A 156 11.10 27.23 -4.90
C ALA A 156 11.65 28.66 -4.97
N ALA A 157 11.65 29.40 -3.85
CA ALA A 157 12.17 30.76 -3.74
C ALA A 157 13.66 30.81 -4.06
N LYS A 158 14.45 29.89 -3.47
CA LYS A 158 15.88 29.76 -3.78
C LYS A 158 16.12 29.42 -5.26
N ALA A 159 15.41 28.42 -5.78
CA ALA A 159 15.55 28.04 -7.19
C ALA A 159 15.15 29.17 -8.16
N ALA A 160 14.18 30.01 -7.78
CA ALA A 160 13.82 31.20 -8.55
C ALA A 160 14.90 32.28 -8.47
N ALA A 161 15.47 32.54 -7.28
CA ALA A 161 16.56 33.49 -7.10
C ALA A 161 17.86 33.10 -7.82
N ASP A 162 18.11 31.80 -7.98
CA ASP A 162 19.23 31.28 -8.77
C ASP A 162 19.04 31.47 -10.30
N MET A 163 17.81 31.73 -10.77
CA MET A 163 17.44 31.72 -12.21
C MET A 163 16.85 33.03 -12.76
N PHE A 164 16.32 33.91 -11.91
CA PHE A 164 15.62 35.14 -12.29
C PHE A 164 16.06 36.29 -11.39
N LYS A 165 15.96 37.54 -11.86
CA LYS A 165 16.22 38.73 -11.03
C LYS A 165 15.03 39.04 -10.12
N GLY A 166 15.30 39.62 -8.96
CA GLY A 166 14.31 39.83 -7.90
C GLY A 166 14.94 40.09 -6.54
N GLU A 167 14.08 40.26 -5.54
CA GLU A 167 14.43 40.69 -4.18
C GLU A 167 13.94 39.68 -3.13
N TRP A 168 14.74 39.48 -2.08
CA TRP A 168 14.30 38.78 -0.88
C TRP A 168 13.55 39.74 0.05
N ARG A 169 12.38 39.33 0.50
CA ARG A 169 11.56 40.03 1.50
C ARG A 169 11.29 39.13 2.70
N GLU A 170 10.95 39.74 3.82
CA GLU A 170 10.69 39.05 5.08
C GLU A 170 9.30 39.45 5.58
N ASP A 171 8.42 38.48 5.84
CA ASP A 171 7.11 38.71 6.46
C ASP A 171 7.30 38.65 7.98
N PRO A 172 7.16 39.76 8.75
CA PRO A 172 7.35 39.75 10.20
C PRO A 172 6.18 39.08 10.96
N GLU A 173 5.03 38.93 10.31
CA GLU A 173 3.82 38.33 10.88
C GLU A 173 3.81 36.80 10.82
N LYS A 174 4.36 36.22 9.75
CA LYS A 174 4.48 34.76 9.59
C LYS A 174 5.84 34.31 10.11
N ARG A 175 5.82 33.35 11.02
CA ARG A 175 7.03 32.79 11.61
C ARG A 175 7.18 31.31 11.25
N ASP A 176 8.37 30.97 10.80
CA ASP A 176 8.75 29.60 10.45
C ASP A 176 8.90 28.73 11.73
N LYS A 177 9.09 27.40 11.56
CA LYS A 177 9.27 26.40 12.64
C LYS A 177 10.36 26.78 13.66
N TRP A 178 11.29 27.69 13.32
CA TRP A 178 12.34 28.23 14.20
C TRP A 178 12.09 29.66 14.73
N ASN A 179 10.84 30.13 14.71
CA ASN A 179 10.38 31.44 15.24
C ASN A 179 11.00 32.69 14.54
N LYS A 180 11.67 32.48 13.40
CA LYS A 180 12.23 33.53 12.51
C LYS A 180 11.15 34.01 11.53
N PRO A 181 11.22 35.28 11.05
CA PRO A 181 10.31 35.76 10.00
C PRO A 181 10.47 34.92 8.73
N GLU A 182 9.35 34.66 8.05
CA GLU A 182 9.33 33.89 6.81
C GLU A 182 9.98 34.69 5.67
N LYS A 183 10.98 34.11 5.01
CA LYS A 183 11.71 34.73 3.89
C LYS A 183 11.12 34.26 2.56
N TYR A 184 10.70 35.20 1.73
CA TYR A 184 10.11 34.93 0.43
C TYR A 184 10.83 35.73 -0.67
N TYR A 185 10.73 35.25 -1.90
CA TYR A 185 11.39 35.86 -3.05
C TYR A 185 10.38 36.49 -4.01
N VAL A 186 10.55 37.78 -4.32
CA VAL A 186 9.72 38.53 -5.28
C VAL A 186 10.50 38.73 -6.56
N ILE A 187 9.93 38.30 -7.69
CA ILE A 187 10.58 38.38 -9.00
C ILE A 187 10.43 39.80 -9.57
N ALA A 188 11.50 40.33 -10.15
CA ALA A 188 11.49 41.64 -10.79
C ALA A 188 10.65 41.63 -12.06
N ASP A 189 9.98 42.76 -12.34
CA ASP A 189 9.05 42.91 -13.46
C ASP A 189 9.64 42.54 -14.83
N CYS A 190 10.97 42.71 -15.01
CA CYS A 190 11.68 42.38 -16.24
C CYS A 190 11.86 40.87 -16.52
N ASP A 191 11.78 40.02 -15.49
CA ASP A 191 11.91 38.56 -15.61
C ASP A 191 10.60 37.82 -15.24
N ARG A 192 9.55 38.57 -14.87
CA ARG A 192 8.24 38.04 -14.46
C ARG A 192 7.62 37.09 -15.50
N GLU A 193 7.55 37.51 -16.76
CA GLU A 193 6.97 36.69 -17.84
C GLU A 193 7.77 35.40 -18.04
N LYS A 194 9.11 35.48 -18.04
CA LYS A 194 10.00 34.32 -18.20
C LYS A 194 9.82 33.30 -17.08
N TYR A 195 9.56 33.77 -15.86
CA TYR A 195 9.23 32.89 -14.73
C TYR A 195 7.90 32.18 -14.96
N ILE A 196 6.86 32.91 -15.39
CA ILE A 196 5.52 32.36 -15.67
C ILE A 196 5.61 31.33 -16.79
N GLU A 197 6.14 31.68 -17.96
CA GLU A 197 6.31 30.78 -19.11
C GLU A 197 7.11 29.53 -18.77
N ARG A 198 8.27 29.67 -18.12
CA ARG A 198 9.11 28.51 -17.75
C ARG A 198 8.42 27.62 -16.72
N SER A 199 7.72 28.21 -15.76
CA SER A 199 6.99 27.44 -14.75
C SER A 199 5.80 26.70 -15.34
N ILE A 200 5.04 27.32 -16.26
CA ILE A 200 3.98 26.66 -17.03
C ILE A 200 4.59 25.51 -17.84
N LEU A 201 5.67 25.76 -18.61
CA LEU A 201 6.30 24.75 -19.47
C LEU A 201 6.72 23.50 -18.68
N VAL A 202 7.41 23.67 -17.55
CA VAL A 202 7.85 22.54 -16.70
C VAL A 202 6.65 21.75 -16.17
N ASN A 203 5.62 22.43 -15.63
CA ASN A 203 4.44 21.76 -15.07
C ASN A 203 3.58 21.10 -16.15
N MET A 204 3.45 21.72 -17.32
CA MET A 204 2.73 21.18 -18.46
C MET A 204 3.46 19.99 -19.09
N THR A 205 4.78 19.98 -19.18
CA THR A 205 5.54 18.80 -19.64
C THR A 205 5.36 17.63 -18.66
N LEU A 206 5.44 17.89 -17.35
CA LEU A 206 5.18 16.86 -16.33
C LEU A 206 3.74 16.36 -16.38
N LEU A 207 2.76 17.25 -16.55
CA LEU A 207 1.34 16.89 -16.67
C LEU A 207 1.09 16.09 -17.95
N ARG A 208 1.56 16.54 -19.12
CA ARG A 208 1.44 15.83 -20.41
C ARG A 208 2.01 14.40 -20.32
N LYS A 209 3.13 14.20 -19.62
CA LYS A 209 3.71 12.86 -19.36
C LYS A 209 2.83 11.97 -18.48
N THR A 210 2.10 12.54 -17.50
CA THR A 210 1.41 11.80 -16.43
C THR A 210 -0.12 11.91 -16.46
N ALA A 211 -0.71 12.57 -17.47
CA ALA A 211 -2.13 12.91 -17.52
C ALA A 211 -3.03 11.67 -17.53
N SER A 212 -2.67 10.64 -18.29
CA SER A 212 -3.37 9.36 -18.34
C SER A 212 -3.42 8.69 -16.96
N GLU A 213 -2.26 8.48 -16.34
CA GLU A 213 -2.12 7.86 -15.02
C GLU A 213 -2.86 8.65 -13.93
N LYS A 214 -2.78 10.00 -13.97
CA LYS A 214 -3.49 10.91 -13.06
C LYS A 214 -5.00 10.88 -13.26
N ALA A 215 -5.48 10.63 -14.48
CA ALA A 215 -6.90 10.45 -14.77
C ALA A 215 -7.39 9.09 -14.24
N GLN A 216 -6.70 7.99 -14.55
CA GLN A 216 -7.03 6.64 -14.06
C GLN A 216 -7.02 6.57 -12.52
N THR A 217 -5.89 6.96 -11.92
CA THR A 217 -5.71 6.95 -10.45
C THR A 217 -6.79 7.80 -9.80
N GLY A 218 -7.10 8.97 -10.36
CA GLY A 218 -8.13 9.84 -9.79
C GLY A 218 -9.55 9.29 -9.92
N ALA A 219 -9.87 8.54 -10.98
CA ALA A 219 -11.16 7.83 -11.09
C ALA A 219 -11.25 6.69 -10.05
N ILE A 220 -10.21 5.85 -9.95
CA ILE A 220 -10.10 4.78 -8.94
C ILE A 220 -10.28 5.33 -7.52
N LEU A 221 -9.57 6.41 -7.17
CA LEU A 221 -9.65 7.03 -5.85
C LEU A 221 -11.00 7.74 -5.57
N ARG A 222 -11.82 8.02 -6.58
CA ARG A 222 -13.22 8.47 -6.37
C ARG A 222 -14.14 7.28 -6.12
N VAL A 223 -14.01 6.18 -6.89
CA VAL A 223 -14.74 4.92 -6.65
C VAL A 223 -14.51 4.39 -5.25
N ILE A 224 -13.26 4.36 -4.76
CA ILE A 224 -12.94 3.92 -3.39
C ILE A 224 -13.70 4.76 -2.36
N ARG A 225 -13.70 6.10 -2.50
CA ARG A 225 -14.43 7.00 -1.59
C ARG A 225 -15.93 6.72 -1.60
N ALA A 226 -16.53 6.50 -2.77
CA ALA A 226 -17.97 6.26 -2.91
C ALA A 226 -18.41 4.87 -2.42
N LEU A 227 -17.57 3.83 -2.62
CA LEU A 227 -17.82 2.49 -2.10
C LEU A 227 -17.75 2.46 -0.57
N LEU A 228 -16.68 3.01 0.03
CA LEU A 228 -16.46 3.03 1.48
C LEU A 228 -17.26 4.12 2.22
N GLY A 229 -17.85 5.09 1.51
CA GLY A 229 -18.65 6.17 2.12
C GLY A 229 -17.86 7.15 2.99
N ILE A 230 -16.55 7.27 2.76
CA ILE A 230 -15.66 8.09 3.59
C ILE A 230 -15.82 9.60 3.36
N LYS A 231 -15.63 10.36 4.45
CA LYS A 231 -15.60 11.82 4.47
C LYS A 231 -14.44 12.33 3.60
N GLY A 232 -14.65 13.44 2.89
CA GLY A 232 -13.60 14.04 2.05
C GLY A 232 -12.44 14.62 2.86
N THR A 233 -12.69 15.02 4.10
CA THR A 233 -11.79 15.80 4.95
C THR A 233 -11.92 15.40 6.42
N TYR A 234 -10.81 15.34 7.14
CA TYR A 234 -10.75 14.94 8.55
C TYR A 234 -9.84 15.87 9.36
N GLN A 235 -10.13 16.02 10.65
CA GLN A 235 -9.20 16.61 11.61
C GLN A 235 -8.15 15.57 12.02
N LEU A 236 -6.97 16.04 12.48
CA LEU A 236 -5.89 15.14 12.93
C LEU A 236 -6.34 14.18 14.05
N ASN A 237 -7.22 14.63 14.94
CA ASN A 237 -7.77 13.82 16.02
C ASN A 237 -8.79 12.76 15.52
N GLU A 238 -9.45 12.98 14.38
CA GLU A 238 -10.30 11.98 13.72
C GLU A 238 -9.43 10.92 13.02
N LEU A 239 -8.30 11.30 12.42
CA LEU A 239 -7.40 10.38 11.69
C LEU A 239 -6.55 9.48 12.59
N LYS A 240 -6.29 9.89 13.84
CA LYS A 240 -5.66 9.03 14.86
C LYS A 240 -6.53 7.84 15.26
N LYS A 241 -7.84 7.87 14.96
CA LYS A 241 -8.75 6.75 15.19
C LYS A 241 -8.61 5.73 14.05
N PRO A 242 -8.42 4.43 14.34
CA PRO A 242 -8.34 3.43 13.30
C PRO A 242 -9.64 3.37 12.48
N PHE A 243 -9.51 3.02 11.22
CA PHE A 243 -10.63 2.73 10.34
C PHE A 243 -11.04 1.27 10.52
N ALA A 244 -12.30 1.03 10.87
CA ALA A 244 -12.84 -0.31 11.05
C ALA A 244 -13.51 -0.77 9.75
N VAL A 245 -13.00 -1.87 9.18
CA VAL A 245 -13.50 -2.50 7.96
C VAL A 245 -14.06 -3.88 8.30
N PRO A 246 -15.38 -4.03 8.47
CA PRO A 246 -16.02 -5.33 8.58
C PRO A 246 -15.94 -6.08 7.25
N THR A 247 -15.46 -7.32 7.30
CA THR A 247 -15.53 -8.30 6.22
C THR A 247 -16.30 -9.52 6.73
N VAL A 248 -16.89 -10.30 5.83
CA VAL A 248 -17.54 -11.57 6.18
C VAL A 248 -16.74 -12.70 5.56
N THR A 249 -16.16 -13.53 6.42
CA THR A 249 -15.37 -14.69 6.06
C THR A 249 -16.20 -15.95 6.27
N PHE A 250 -16.13 -16.87 5.31
CA PHE A 250 -16.65 -18.21 5.50
C PHE A 250 -15.72 -18.94 6.47
N SER A 251 -16.24 -19.27 7.64
CA SER A 251 -15.49 -19.84 8.76
C SER A 251 -16.48 -20.65 9.62
N PRO A 252 -16.97 -21.79 9.11
CA PRO A 252 -17.92 -22.62 9.82
C PRO A 252 -17.36 -23.09 11.16
N ASP A 253 -18.22 -23.11 12.18
CA ASP A 253 -17.87 -23.66 13.48
C ASP A 253 -17.84 -25.19 13.43
N TYR A 254 -16.66 -25.75 13.17
CA TYR A 254 -16.45 -27.20 13.15
C TYR A 254 -16.61 -27.88 14.51
N SER A 255 -16.75 -27.14 15.63
CA SER A 255 -17.04 -27.73 16.94
C SER A 255 -18.48 -28.27 17.00
N ASP A 256 -19.42 -27.61 16.31
CA ASP A 256 -20.81 -28.06 16.20
C ASP A 256 -20.92 -29.27 15.25
N ALA A 257 -21.51 -30.36 15.75
CA ALA A 257 -21.73 -31.58 14.98
C ALA A 257 -22.68 -31.36 13.79
N THR A 258 -23.66 -30.46 13.91
CA THR A 258 -24.64 -30.16 12.86
C THR A 258 -24.01 -29.40 11.69
N VAL A 259 -23.16 -28.41 11.98
CA VAL A 259 -22.39 -27.66 10.98
C VAL A 259 -21.39 -28.59 10.27
N ARG A 260 -20.71 -29.46 11.03
CA ARG A 260 -19.79 -30.47 10.48
C ARG A 260 -20.51 -31.46 9.56
N GLN A 261 -21.68 -31.96 9.96
CA GLN A 261 -22.48 -32.89 9.16
C GLN A 261 -23.03 -32.22 7.88
N ALA A 262 -23.53 -30.98 7.98
CA ALA A 262 -23.99 -30.22 6.82
C ALA A 262 -22.86 -29.94 5.82
N MET A 263 -21.65 -29.57 6.30
CA MET A 263 -20.46 -29.40 5.46
C MET A 263 -20.03 -30.71 4.78
N LEU A 264 -19.99 -31.83 5.52
CA LEU A 264 -19.65 -33.14 4.98
C LEU A 264 -20.66 -33.58 3.91
N GLN A 265 -21.96 -33.40 4.16
CA GLN A 265 -23.02 -33.76 3.22
C GLN A 265 -23.00 -32.86 1.98
N GLN A 266 -22.74 -31.56 2.12
CA GLN A 266 -22.54 -30.67 0.98
C GLN A 266 -21.28 -31.05 0.19
N GLY A 267 -20.18 -31.41 0.85
CA GLY A 267 -18.95 -31.92 0.21
C GLY A 267 -19.18 -33.21 -0.57
N MET A 268 -19.90 -34.18 0.00
CA MET A 268 -20.30 -35.42 -0.68
C MET A 268 -21.18 -35.15 -1.91
N ASN A 269 -22.16 -34.24 -1.80
CA ASN A 269 -23.00 -33.83 -2.92
C ASN A 269 -22.21 -33.08 -4.01
N SER A 270 -21.24 -32.23 -3.63
CA SER A 270 -20.35 -31.56 -4.57
C SER A 270 -19.43 -32.54 -5.31
N MET A 271 -18.91 -33.56 -4.63
CA MET A 271 -18.16 -34.65 -5.28
C MET A 271 -19.05 -35.44 -6.25
N GLY A 272 -20.28 -35.80 -5.85
CA GLY A 272 -21.25 -36.44 -6.74
C GLY A 272 -21.63 -35.59 -7.96
N ASN A 273 -21.60 -34.26 -7.85
CA ASN A 273 -21.82 -33.36 -8.99
C ASN A 273 -20.58 -33.19 -9.89
N MET A 274 -19.35 -33.30 -9.35
CA MET A 274 -18.11 -33.20 -10.14
C MET A 274 -17.70 -34.50 -10.82
N PHE A 275 -17.87 -35.64 -10.15
CA PHE A 275 -17.42 -36.96 -10.63
C PHE A 275 -18.57 -37.84 -11.16
N GLY A 276 -19.79 -37.30 -11.16
CA GLY A 276 -21.02 -38.08 -11.36
C GLY A 276 -21.42 -38.80 -10.08
N ALA A 277 -22.73 -39.02 -9.92
CA ALA A 277 -23.23 -39.76 -8.78
C ALA A 277 -22.79 -41.23 -8.90
N ALA A 278 -21.72 -41.59 -8.19
CA ALA A 278 -21.42 -42.98 -7.89
C ALA A 278 -22.65 -43.55 -7.18
N ALA A 279 -23.40 -44.41 -7.89
CA ALA A 279 -24.51 -45.12 -7.29
C ALA A 279 -23.97 -45.87 -6.06
N ALA A 280 -24.56 -45.61 -4.89
CA ALA A 280 -24.12 -46.22 -3.66
C ALA A 280 -24.12 -47.75 -3.83
N PRO A 281 -23.04 -48.46 -3.44
CA PRO A 281 -23.04 -49.92 -3.49
C PRO A 281 -24.18 -50.42 -2.60
N PRO A 282 -25.05 -51.31 -3.10
CA PRO A 282 -26.17 -51.81 -2.31
C PRO A 282 -25.65 -52.60 -1.10
N ALA A 283 -26.34 -52.48 0.03
CA ALA A 283 -26.04 -53.30 1.20
C ALA A 283 -26.32 -54.77 0.88
N ILE A 284 -25.26 -55.59 0.80
CA ILE A 284 -25.37 -57.02 0.54
C ILE A 284 -25.56 -57.76 1.88
N SER A 285 -26.80 -57.85 2.33
CA SER A 285 -27.18 -58.88 3.30
C SER A 285 -27.44 -60.20 2.59
N SER A 286 -26.51 -61.14 2.75
CA SER A 286 -26.74 -62.60 2.74
C SER A 286 -27.69 -63.18 1.67
N MET A 287 -27.13 -63.57 0.52
CA MET A 287 -27.55 -64.80 -0.17
C MET A 287 -26.33 -65.46 -0.80
N GLY A 288 -26.04 -66.70 -0.39
CA GLY A 288 -24.77 -67.36 -0.66
C GLY A 288 -24.68 -67.94 -2.07
N ILE A 289 -23.90 -67.31 -2.95
CA ILE A 289 -23.34 -67.89 -4.18
C ILE A 289 -21.97 -67.23 -4.48
N PHE A 290 -20.95 -67.35 -3.61
CA PHE A 290 -19.53 -67.05 -3.91
C PHE A 290 -18.62 -67.58 -2.77
N GLU A 291 -18.49 -68.90 -2.62
CA GLU A 291 -17.74 -69.51 -1.51
C GLU A 291 -16.26 -69.83 -1.84
N ASP A 292 -15.80 -69.55 -3.07
CA ASP A 292 -14.47 -69.93 -3.59
C ASP A 292 -13.59 -68.73 -4.03
N ALA A 293 -13.98 -67.48 -3.74
CA ALA A 293 -13.30 -66.28 -4.27
C ALA A 293 -13.02 -65.18 -3.21
N VAL A 294 -12.89 -65.56 -1.93
CA VAL A 294 -12.79 -64.60 -0.80
C VAL A 294 -11.54 -64.82 0.09
N HIS A 295 -10.51 -65.51 -0.42
CA HIS A 295 -9.27 -65.77 0.34
C HIS A 295 -8.12 -64.79 0.11
N GLU A 296 -8.28 -63.75 -0.72
CA GLU A 296 -7.35 -62.62 -0.83
C GLU A 296 -8.09 -61.29 -0.64
N ALA A 297 -8.48 -61.01 0.60
CA ALA A 297 -8.89 -59.66 1.00
C ALA A 297 -7.64 -58.80 1.21
N PHE A 298 -7.59 -57.63 0.56
CA PHE A 298 -6.45 -56.71 0.59
C PHE A 298 -6.25 -56.13 2.00
N ASP A 299 -5.19 -56.57 2.70
CA ASP A 299 -4.81 -56.03 4.01
C ASP A 299 -3.94 -54.76 3.83
N PRO A 300 -4.40 -53.58 4.31
CA PRO A 300 -3.63 -52.35 4.20
C PRO A 300 -2.40 -52.28 5.13
N GLU A 301 -2.30 -53.11 6.18
CA GLU A 301 -1.15 -53.06 7.10
C GLU A 301 0.06 -53.86 6.56
N GLU A 302 -0.13 -54.97 5.84
CA GLU A 302 1.00 -55.72 5.24
C GLU A 302 1.72 -54.97 4.11
N ASN A 303 1.02 -54.08 3.38
CA ASN A 303 1.59 -53.38 2.22
C ASN A 303 2.33 -52.07 2.56
N LEU A 304 2.27 -51.58 3.80
CA LEU A 304 2.95 -50.34 4.21
C LEU A 304 4.48 -50.46 4.26
N SER A 305 5.02 -51.68 4.36
CA SER A 305 6.46 -51.96 4.37
C SER A 305 6.98 -52.56 3.06
N ASN A 306 6.21 -52.50 1.96
CA ASN A 306 6.61 -53.09 0.69
C ASN A 306 7.70 -52.24 0.00
N PRO A 307 8.94 -52.75 -0.17
CA PRO A 307 10.05 -51.94 -0.67
C PRO A 307 9.85 -51.44 -2.10
N ALA A 308 8.99 -52.09 -2.90
CA ALA A 308 8.68 -51.70 -4.28
C ALA A 308 8.00 -50.32 -4.42
N PHE A 309 7.50 -49.73 -3.32
CA PHE A 309 6.90 -48.39 -3.29
C PHE A 309 7.78 -47.35 -2.57
N THR A 310 8.99 -47.72 -2.15
CA THR A 310 9.96 -46.76 -1.60
C THR A 310 10.60 -45.98 -2.74
N SER A 311 10.46 -44.67 -2.76
CA SER A 311 11.10 -43.83 -3.77
C SER A 311 12.61 -43.72 -3.52
N GLU A 312 13.41 -44.47 -4.27
CA GLU A 312 14.86 -44.24 -4.36
C GLU A 312 15.14 -43.00 -5.21
N GLN A 313 15.58 -41.91 -4.59
CA GLN A 313 16.79 -41.21 -5.05
C GLN A 313 17.26 -40.13 -4.07
N SER A 314 18.46 -40.34 -3.56
CA SER A 314 19.31 -39.33 -2.96
C SER A 314 20.27 -38.74 -4.02
N THR A 315 20.64 -37.48 -3.81
CA THR A 315 21.94 -36.86 -4.14
C THR A 315 22.45 -36.76 -5.60
N GLU A 316 22.66 -35.49 -6.01
CA GLU A 316 23.86 -34.93 -6.65
C GLU A 316 24.02 -34.91 -8.20
N ASP A 317 24.19 -33.66 -8.68
CA ASP A 317 25.10 -33.09 -9.70
C ASP A 317 24.94 -33.21 -11.25
N ASP A 318 24.92 -32.01 -11.85
CA ASP A 318 25.59 -31.45 -13.06
C ASP A 318 25.42 -31.96 -14.52
N ASP A 319 25.03 -30.98 -15.38
CA ASP A 319 25.35 -30.73 -16.82
C ASP A 319 25.18 -31.89 -17.87
N ILE A 320 25.19 -31.75 -19.21
CA ILE A 320 25.70 -30.80 -20.24
C ILE A 320 24.70 -30.85 -21.44
N GLN A 321 24.17 -29.73 -22.00
CA GLN A 321 24.55 -29.07 -23.28
C GLN A 321 24.68 -30.01 -24.53
N GLU A 322 24.18 -29.74 -25.74
CA GLU A 322 24.45 -28.64 -26.72
C GLU A 322 23.38 -28.57 -27.85
N GLN A 323 23.00 -27.39 -28.38
CA GLN A 323 23.41 -26.72 -29.66
C GLN A 323 23.11 -27.50 -30.97
N TYR A 324 22.77 -26.90 -32.11
CA TYR A 324 23.49 -25.94 -32.99
C TYR A 324 22.51 -25.44 -34.10
N GLN A 325 22.66 -24.39 -34.91
CA GLN A 325 23.46 -23.13 -35.01
C GLN A 325 22.87 -22.32 -36.22
N GLN A 326 22.91 -20.99 -36.35
CA GLN A 326 23.81 -20.22 -37.26
C GLN A 326 23.48 -18.70 -37.29
N ALA A 327 24.55 -17.88 -37.25
CA ALA A 327 24.67 -16.51 -37.79
C ALA A 327 25.70 -16.56 -38.96
N PRO A 328 26.37 -15.52 -39.54
CA PRO A 328 26.53 -14.07 -39.21
C PRO A 328 26.47 -13.18 -40.52
N PRO A 329 27.25 -12.08 -40.82
CA PRO A 329 28.15 -11.18 -40.03
C PRO A 329 28.14 -9.63 -40.30
N GLN A 330 28.62 -8.86 -39.30
CA GLN A 330 29.48 -7.62 -39.33
C GLN A 330 28.95 -6.27 -39.93
N GLU A 331 29.45 -5.06 -39.58
CA GLU A 331 30.75 -4.58 -39.03
C GLU A 331 30.69 -3.50 -37.89
N THR A 332 31.74 -3.49 -37.04
CA THR A 332 32.50 -2.43 -36.28
C THR A 332 31.90 -1.04 -35.88
N SER A 333 32.34 -0.29 -34.84
CA SER A 333 33.53 -0.35 -33.94
C SER A 333 33.33 0.26 -32.51
N GLU A 334 34.22 -0.18 -31.59
CA GLU A 334 34.88 0.54 -30.46
C GLU A 334 34.22 1.00 -29.12
N ARG A 335 34.78 0.38 -28.07
CA ARG A 335 35.16 0.87 -26.71
C ARG A 335 34.16 0.76 -25.54
N ARG A 336 34.56 -0.09 -24.57
CA ARG A 336 33.94 -0.33 -23.25
C ARG A 336 34.57 0.55 -22.14
N GLU A 337 33.75 0.91 -21.16
CA GLU A 337 34.09 0.84 -19.72
C GLU A 337 32.90 0.18 -18.97
N PRO A 338 33.12 -0.73 -18.01
CA PRO A 338 32.03 -1.45 -17.33
C PRO A 338 31.47 -0.71 -16.10
N PRO A 339 30.15 -0.76 -15.84
CA PRO A 339 29.54 -0.23 -14.63
C PRO A 339 29.70 -1.18 -13.42
N ALA A 340 29.69 -0.61 -12.22
CA ALA A 340 29.74 -1.36 -10.96
C ALA A 340 28.44 -2.14 -10.69
N GLN A 341 28.57 -3.38 -10.24
CA GLN A 341 27.47 -4.18 -9.69
C GLN A 341 27.39 -4.10 -8.16
N GLN A 342 26.21 -4.44 -7.66
CA GLN A 342 25.82 -4.39 -6.26
C GLN A 342 26.48 -5.50 -5.45
N THR A 343 26.47 -5.38 -4.12
CA THR A 343 26.70 -6.52 -3.23
C THR A 343 25.72 -6.43 -2.07
N GLU A 344 25.06 -7.55 -1.80
CA GLU A 344 24.00 -7.66 -0.80
C GLU A 344 24.60 -7.78 0.61
N THR A 345 23.87 -7.33 1.62
CA THR A 345 24.29 -7.37 3.02
C THR A 345 23.95 -8.72 3.67
N PRO A 346 24.92 -9.45 4.25
CA PRO A 346 24.63 -10.48 5.24
C PRO A 346 24.02 -9.84 6.51
N ARG A 347 23.13 -10.57 7.18
CA ARG A 347 22.73 -10.26 8.56
C ARG A 347 23.81 -10.82 9.49
N GLU A 348 24.38 -9.98 10.34
CA GLU A 348 25.25 -10.44 11.43
C GLU A 348 24.67 -10.06 12.80
N GLU A 349 24.87 -10.98 13.74
CA GLU A 349 24.42 -10.87 15.12
C GLU A 349 25.27 -9.81 15.84
N SER A 350 24.62 -8.90 16.56
CA SER A 350 25.27 -7.73 17.16
C SER A 350 26.13 -8.08 18.37
N SER A 351 27.31 -8.64 18.14
CA SER A 351 28.43 -8.63 19.10
C SER A 351 29.08 -7.25 19.07
N GLY A 352 28.57 -6.35 19.92
CA GLY A 352 29.08 -4.98 20.01
C GLY A 352 30.55 -4.96 20.41
N TYR A 353 31.39 -4.26 19.63
CA TYR A 353 32.78 -4.01 20.00
C TYR A 353 32.84 -2.80 20.94
N PHE A 354 33.58 -2.88 22.04
CA PHE A 354 33.65 -1.81 23.05
C PHE A 354 35.07 -1.29 23.26
N CYS A 355 35.17 -0.05 23.73
CA CYS A 355 36.41 0.61 24.10
C CYS A 355 36.93 0.10 25.46
N ASP A 356 38.16 -0.39 25.48
CA ASP A 356 38.83 -0.90 26.68
C ASP A 356 39.00 0.18 27.78
N GLU A 357 39.23 1.44 27.40
CA GLU A 357 39.43 2.55 28.34
C GLU A 357 38.16 3.25 28.82
N CYS A 358 37.04 3.15 28.10
CA CYS A 358 35.85 3.96 28.41
C CYS A 358 34.50 3.29 28.14
N GLY A 359 34.47 2.00 27.77
CA GLY A 359 33.25 1.22 27.56
C GLY A 359 32.36 1.67 26.39
N ALA A 360 32.74 2.72 25.66
CA ALA A 360 31.96 3.22 24.53
C ALA A 360 31.93 2.19 23.39
N GLU A 361 30.78 2.01 22.75
CA GLU A 361 30.61 1.14 21.58
C GLU A 361 31.41 1.69 20.38
N ILE A 362 32.02 0.79 19.62
CA ILE A 362 32.97 1.04 18.54
C ILE A 362 32.50 0.27 17.30
N ASN A 363 32.52 0.93 16.14
CA ASN A 363 32.31 0.26 14.86
C ASN A 363 33.52 -0.62 14.50
N GLU A 364 33.29 -1.83 13.97
CA GLU A 364 34.30 -2.83 13.58
C GLU A 364 35.57 -2.24 12.91
N ARG A 365 35.41 -1.28 11.99
CA ARG A 365 36.55 -0.62 11.31
C ARG A 365 37.50 0.13 12.26
N VAL A 366 36.94 0.74 13.31
CA VAL A 366 37.69 1.47 14.34
C VAL A 366 38.30 0.50 15.36
N TYR A 367 37.62 -0.62 15.64
CA TYR A 367 38.16 -1.73 16.43
C TYR A 367 39.40 -2.34 15.76
N GLY A 368 39.29 -2.72 14.49
CA GLY A 368 40.41 -3.26 13.70
C GLY A 368 41.57 -2.28 13.52
N TYR A 369 41.29 -1.00 13.27
CA TYR A 369 42.33 0.04 13.27
C TYR A 369 43.05 0.12 14.63
N SER A 370 42.32 0.12 15.74
CA SER A 370 42.90 0.27 17.06
C SER A 370 43.75 -0.92 17.49
N LEU A 371 43.33 -2.14 17.19
CA LEU A 371 44.15 -3.34 17.41
C LEU A 371 45.46 -3.25 16.62
N ASN A 372 45.40 -2.90 15.34
CA ASN A 372 46.58 -2.83 14.47
C ASN A 372 47.55 -1.68 14.85
N LYS A 373 47.04 -0.56 15.40
CA LYS A 373 47.87 0.61 15.76
C LYS A 373 48.31 0.68 17.21
N PHE A 374 47.52 0.15 18.14
CA PHE A 374 47.72 0.31 19.59
C PHE A 374 47.65 -1.02 20.37
N GLY A 375 47.40 -2.16 19.71
CA GLY A 375 47.33 -3.49 20.34
C GLY A 375 46.08 -3.74 21.20
N ARG A 376 45.18 -2.76 21.34
CA ARG A 376 43.96 -2.83 22.15
C ARG A 376 42.82 -1.99 21.54
N PRO A 377 41.54 -2.33 21.81
CA PRO A 377 40.41 -1.64 21.20
C PRO A 377 40.10 -0.31 21.90
N LEU A 378 40.42 0.81 21.23
CA LEU A 378 40.21 2.17 21.71
C LEU A 378 39.31 2.93 20.74
N CYS A 379 38.38 3.73 21.27
CA CYS A 379 37.57 4.63 20.46
C CYS A 379 38.41 5.81 19.93
N MET A 380 37.93 6.51 18.90
CA MET A 380 38.65 7.65 18.28
C MET A 380 39.04 8.78 19.25
N LYS A 381 38.40 8.87 20.44
CA LYS A 381 38.78 9.84 21.48
C LYS A 381 40.01 9.34 22.27
N CYS A 382 39.98 8.10 22.73
CA CYS A 382 41.10 7.45 23.42
C CYS A 382 42.35 7.31 22.54
N GLN A 383 42.19 6.98 21.25
CA GLN A 383 43.30 6.95 20.28
C GLN A 383 44.05 8.29 20.18
N LYS A 384 43.37 9.43 20.34
CA LYS A 384 43.99 10.77 20.36
C LYS A 384 44.72 11.09 21.66
N GLY A 385 44.39 10.41 22.76
CA GLY A 385 45.11 10.48 24.03
C GLY A 385 46.33 9.56 24.07
N ALA A 386 46.21 8.36 23.51
CA ALA A 386 47.28 7.35 23.44
C ALA A 386 48.36 7.62 22.37
N GLY A 387 48.15 8.63 21.51
CA GLY A 387 49.12 9.05 20.48
C GLY A 387 50.06 10.19 20.92
N LYS A 388 50.39 10.27 22.21
CA LYS A 388 51.30 11.26 22.81
C LYS A 388 52.44 10.58 23.55
#